data_AF-A0A4R6MKE7-F1
#
_entry.id   AF-A0A4R6MKE7-F1
#
_cell.length_a   1.000
_cell.length_b   1.000
_cell.length_c   1.000
_cell.angle_alpha   90.00
_cell.angle_beta   90.00
_cell.angle_gamma   90.00
#
_symmetry.space_group_name_H-M   'P 1'
#
loop_
_entity.id
_entity.type
_entity.pdbx_description
1 polymer ?
#
loop_
_entity_poly.entity_id
_entity_poly.type
_entity_poly.pdbx_seq_one_letter_code
_entity_poly.pdbx_strand_id
1 'polypeptide(L)'
;MKKNFIILLLLLGIQGFCQNETDSLDDQIYVETFGKCFSQVKPLLEVKNRDKLNKIPFCSLYQCVRYIQYVEYEEKIQNAILKRAVEIAGLLYKNETPIYLISGMNSSDKALIKNANLNDDNKLMYISVAECISSSTLDRIQEAVNNETTRLIKSKK
;
A
#
# COMPACT_ATOMS: atom_id res chain seq x y z
N MET A 1 -51.58 17.14 1.58
CA MET A 1 -50.69 16.85 0.43
C MET A 1 -49.45 17.73 0.33
N LYS A 2 -49.48 19.02 0.73
CA LYS A 2 -48.30 19.92 0.64
C LYS A 2 -47.10 19.55 1.54
N LYS A 3 -47.34 18.99 2.74
CA LYS A 3 -46.27 18.62 3.70
C LYS A 3 -45.38 17.47 3.22
N ASN A 4 -45.97 16.46 2.55
CA ASN A 4 -45.21 15.31 2.03
C ASN A 4 -44.34 15.70 0.83
N PHE A 5 -44.74 16.73 0.07
CA PHE A 5 -43.96 17.23 -1.07
C PHE A 5 -42.68 17.95 -0.62
N ILE A 6 -42.75 18.67 0.51
CA ILE A 6 -41.58 19.37 1.10
C ILE A 6 -40.55 18.37 1.63
N ILE A 7 -41.00 17.26 2.24
CA ILE A 7 -40.12 16.19 2.73
C ILE A 7 -39.40 15.50 1.56
N LEU A 8 -40.10 15.29 0.43
CA LEU A 8 -39.51 14.71 -0.77
C LEU A 8 -38.47 15.65 -1.40
N LEU A 9 -38.73 16.96 -1.41
CA LEU A 9 -37.79 17.97 -1.92
C LEU A 9 -36.54 18.10 -1.05
N LEU A 10 -36.68 17.95 0.27
CA LEU A 10 -35.57 17.93 1.22
C LEU A 10 -34.67 16.70 1.04
N LEU A 11 -35.23 15.53 0.73
CA LEU A 11 -34.46 14.31 0.45
C LEU A 11 -33.66 14.38 -0.86
N LEU A 12 -34.17 15.11 -1.86
CA LEU A 12 -33.46 15.34 -3.13
C LEU A 12 -32.32 16.36 -2.99
N GLY A 13 -32.43 17.30 -2.05
CA GLY A 13 -31.39 18.30 -1.76
C GLY A 13 -30.15 17.76 -1.03
N ILE A 14 -30.20 16.51 -0.53
CA ILE A 14 -29.07 15.85 0.17
C ILE A 14 -28.21 15.02 -0.78
N GLN A 15 -28.45 15.05 -2.10
CA GLN A 15 -27.50 14.52 -3.10
C GLN A 15 -26.30 15.46 -3.29
N GLY A 16 -25.76 15.96 -2.18
CA GLY A 16 -24.55 16.76 -2.16
C GLY A 16 -23.39 15.95 -2.73
N PHE A 17 -22.88 16.42 -3.87
CA PHE A 17 -21.51 16.25 -4.37
C PHE A 17 -20.74 15.06 -3.78
N CYS A 18 -21.02 13.85 -4.27
CA CYS A 18 -20.05 12.78 -4.19
C CYS A 18 -19.03 12.99 -5.32
N GLN A 19 -17.82 13.36 -4.91
CA GLN A 19 -16.51 13.15 -5.55
C GLN A 19 -16.54 13.06 -7.08
N ASN A 20 -15.92 14.05 -7.75
CA ASN A 20 -15.53 13.88 -9.15
C ASN A 20 -14.62 12.64 -9.24
N GLU A 21 -15.16 11.53 -9.73
CA GLU A 21 -14.43 10.33 -10.17
C GLU A 21 -13.60 10.69 -11.40
N THR A 22 -12.53 11.45 -11.19
CA THR A 22 -11.31 11.20 -11.92
C THR A 22 -10.51 10.31 -11.00
N ASP A 23 -10.29 9.04 -11.37
CA ASP A 23 -9.33 8.16 -10.70
C ASP A 23 -8.09 9.01 -10.40
N SER A 24 -7.83 9.23 -9.12
CA SER A 24 -6.72 10.10 -8.76
C SER A 24 -5.43 9.41 -9.16
N LEU A 25 -4.40 10.16 -9.53
CA LEU A 25 -3.07 9.61 -9.82
C LEU A 25 -2.61 8.66 -8.70
N ASP A 26 -2.98 8.95 -7.46
CA ASP A 26 -2.71 8.12 -6.29
C ASP A 26 -3.42 6.76 -6.33
N ASP A 27 -4.68 6.70 -6.77
CA ASP A 27 -5.41 5.44 -6.92
C ASP A 27 -4.76 4.53 -7.97
N GLN A 28 -4.34 5.12 -9.09
CA GLN A 28 -3.62 4.39 -10.14
C GLN A 28 -2.29 3.85 -9.61
N ILE A 29 -1.48 4.70 -8.97
CA ILE A 29 -0.18 4.29 -8.40
C ILE A 29 -0.39 3.20 -7.34
N TYR A 30 -1.41 3.33 -6.51
CA TYR A 30 -1.76 2.33 -5.51
C TYR A 30 -2.06 0.98 -6.17
N VAL A 31 -2.95 0.94 -7.16
CA VAL A 31 -3.35 -0.31 -7.84
C VAL A 31 -2.20 -0.94 -8.60
N GLU A 32 -1.40 -0.14 -9.31
CA GLU A 32 -0.28 -0.62 -10.13
C GLU A 32 0.94 -1.02 -9.30
N THR A 33 1.04 -0.56 -8.04
CA THR A 33 2.18 -0.87 -7.16
C THR A 33 1.77 -1.57 -5.86
N PHE A 34 1.33 -0.82 -4.87
CA PHE A 34 1.13 -1.30 -3.51
C PHE A 34 0.05 -2.38 -3.40
N GLY A 35 -1.03 -2.23 -4.16
CA GLY A 35 -2.14 -3.17 -4.27
C GLY A 35 -1.88 -4.33 -5.23
N LYS A 36 -0.87 -4.23 -6.11
CA LYS A 36 -0.60 -5.22 -7.16
C LYS A 36 -0.29 -6.60 -6.58
N CYS A 37 -1.15 -7.57 -6.90
CA CYS A 37 -1.03 -8.96 -6.47
C CYS A 37 -0.26 -9.78 -7.51
N PHE A 38 0.85 -10.38 -7.09
CA PHE A 38 1.68 -11.23 -7.93
C PHE A 38 1.31 -12.71 -7.77
N SER A 39 0.64 -13.28 -8.79
CA SER A 39 0.14 -14.66 -8.76
C SER A 39 1.23 -15.73 -8.75
N GLN A 40 2.45 -15.39 -9.18
CA GLN A 40 3.60 -16.30 -9.16
C GLN A 40 4.16 -16.56 -7.76
N VAL A 41 3.76 -15.76 -6.76
CA VAL A 41 4.29 -15.86 -5.41
C VAL A 41 3.60 -16.99 -4.67
N LYS A 42 4.39 -17.87 -4.04
CA LYS A 42 3.87 -19.05 -3.33
C LYS A 42 3.10 -18.65 -2.06
N PRO A 43 2.14 -19.46 -1.58
CA PRO A 43 1.54 -19.24 -0.27
C PRO A 43 2.58 -19.17 0.86
N LEU A 44 2.34 -18.32 1.86
CA LEU A 44 3.23 -18.18 3.02
C LEU A 44 2.92 -19.30 4.02
N LEU A 45 3.82 -20.26 4.19
CA LEU A 45 3.53 -21.47 5.00
C LEU A 45 3.52 -21.18 6.50
N GLU A 46 4.23 -20.15 6.92
CA GLU A 46 4.37 -19.73 8.33
C GLU A 46 3.04 -19.28 8.93
N VAL A 47 2.08 -18.85 8.11
CA VAL A 47 0.74 -18.44 8.57
C VAL A 47 -0.28 -19.58 8.53
N LYS A 48 0.06 -20.79 8.10
CA LYS A 48 -0.91 -21.88 7.85
C LYS A 48 -1.81 -22.20 9.05
N ASN A 49 -1.26 -22.12 10.26
CA ASN A 49 -1.97 -22.43 11.51
C ASN A 49 -2.68 -21.22 12.14
N ARG A 50 -2.84 -20.12 11.38
CA ARG A 50 -3.45 -18.87 11.85
C ARG A 50 -4.75 -18.63 11.10
N ASP A 51 -5.89 -18.90 11.73
CA ASP A 51 -7.22 -18.91 11.09
C ASP A 51 -7.57 -17.69 10.22
N LYS A 52 -7.09 -16.51 10.61
CA LYS A 52 -7.32 -15.27 9.85
C LYS A 52 -6.26 -15.01 8.79
N LEU A 53 -5.01 -15.43 9.03
CA LEU A 53 -3.88 -15.12 8.15
C LEU A 53 -3.68 -16.18 7.07
N ASN A 54 -4.05 -17.44 7.31
CA ASN A 54 -3.92 -18.53 6.33
C ASN A 54 -4.82 -18.36 5.10
N LYS A 55 -5.81 -17.46 5.17
CA LYS A 55 -6.70 -17.08 4.05
C LYS A 55 -6.12 -15.93 3.22
N ILE A 56 -5.07 -15.26 3.69
CA ILE A 56 -4.45 -14.13 3.01
C ILE A 56 -3.40 -14.68 2.05
N PRO A 57 -3.43 -14.30 0.75
CA PRO A 57 -2.47 -14.82 -0.22
C PRO A 57 -1.06 -14.27 -0.03
N PHE A 58 -0.91 -13.09 0.59
CA PHE A 58 0.35 -12.35 0.74
C PHE A 58 1.06 -12.16 -0.62
N CYS A 59 0.31 -11.73 -1.63
CA CYS A 59 0.78 -11.51 -2.99
C CYS A 59 1.02 -10.03 -3.32
N SER A 60 0.63 -9.10 -2.45
CA SER A 60 0.85 -7.65 -2.62
C SER A 60 1.50 -7.01 -1.39
N LEU A 61 2.15 -5.86 -1.58
CA LEU A 61 2.76 -5.12 -0.47
C LEU A 61 1.71 -4.61 0.51
N TYR A 62 0.55 -4.20 0.02
CA TYR A 62 -0.59 -3.84 0.86
C TYR A 62 -0.92 -4.92 1.88
N GLN A 63 -0.98 -6.18 1.45
CA GLN A 63 -1.26 -7.30 2.35
C GLN A 63 -0.13 -7.49 3.37
N CYS A 64 1.14 -7.40 2.94
CA CYS A 64 2.26 -7.51 3.86
C CYS A 64 2.23 -6.40 4.92
N VAL A 65 2.08 -5.14 4.52
CA VAL A 65 2.03 -3.98 5.42
C VAL A 65 0.81 -4.05 6.33
N ARG A 66 -0.36 -4.39 5.82
CA ARG A 66 -1.59 -4.51 6.62
C ARG A 66 -1.47 -5.60 7.68
N TYR A 67 -0.92 -6.76 7.33
CA TYR A 67 -0.98 -7.93 8.20
C TYR A 67 0.23 -8.11 9.12
N ILE A 68 1.34 -7.42 8.88
CA ILE A 68 2.52 -7.53 9.74
C ILE A 68 2.26 -7.02 11.16
N GLN A 69 1.42 -5.99 11.32
CA GLN A 69 1.08 -5.44 12.64
C GLN A 69 0.26 -6.41 13.50
N TYR A 70 -0.53 -7.31 12.88
CA TYR A 70 -1.30 -8.33 13.61
C TYR A 70 -0.45 -9.46 14.18
N VAL A 71 0.84 -9.47 13.87
CA VAL A 71 1.79 -10.49 14.31
C VAL A 71 2.99 -9.89 15.03
N GLU A 72 2.85 -8.68 15.61
CA GLU A 72 3.91 -7.92 16.29
C GLU A 72 4.71 -8.70 17.36
N TYR A 73 4.12 -9.74 17.95
CA TYR A 73 4.80 -10.59 18.94
C TYR A 73 5.19 -11.98 18.41
N GLU A 74 5.04 -12.22 17.11
CA GLU A 74 5.34 -13.50 16.45
C GLU A 74 6.46 -13.34 15.43
N GLU A 75 7.69 -13.29 15.93
CA GLU A 75 8.87 -12.97 15.13
C GLU A 75 9.04 -13.88 13.90
N LYS A 76 8.74 -15.17 14.03
CA LYS A 76 8.79 -16.12 12.90
C LYS A 76 7.86 -15.69 11.76
N ILE A 77 6.64 -15.28 12.08
CA ILE A 77 5.65 -14.87 11.07
C ILE A 77 6.01 -13.48 10.52
N GLN A 78 6.43 -12.55 11.37
CA GLN A 78 6.91 -11.24 10.91
C GLN A 78 8.06 -11.37 9.92
N ASN A 79 9.08 -12.17 10.24
CA ASN A 79 10.23 -12.38 9.37
C ASN A 79 9.83 -13.02 8.04
N ALA A 80 8.81 -13.88 8.04
CA ALA A 80 8.24 -14.45 6.82
C ALA A 80 7.53 -13.38 5.97
N ILE A 81 6.71 -12.52 6.58
CA ILE A 81 6.05 -11.39 5.91
C ILE A 81 7.07 -10.37 5.39
N LEU A 82 8.14 -10.07 6.13
CA LEU A 82 9.23 -9.18 5.69
C LEU A 82 9.94 -9.72 4.45
N LYS A 83 10.32 -11.00 4.46
CA LYS A 83 10.93 -11.66 3.29
C LYS A 83 10.00 -11.62 2.08
N ARG A 84 8.70 -11.83 2.30
CA ARG A 84 7.69 -11.70 1.25
C ARG A 84 7.59 -10.28 0.71
N ALA A 85 7.61 -9.27 1.56
CA ALA A 85 7.59 -7.88 1.13
C ALA A 85 8.81 -7.52 0.26
N VAL A 86 10.00 -8.00 0.65
CA VAL A 86 11.24 -7.86 -0.15
C VAL A 86 11.12 -8.56 -1.51
N GLU A 87 10.59 -9.79 -1.55
CA GLU A 87 10.33 -10.51 -2.80
C GLU A 87 9.41 -9.71 -3.74
N ILE A 88 8.32 -9.15 -3.21
CA ILE A 88 7.37 -8.34 -3.98
C ILE A 88 8.01 -7.03 -4.45
N ALA A 89 8.83 -6.36 -3.63
CA ALA A 89 9.57 -5.17 -4.05
C ALA A 89 10.48 -5.46 -5.25
N GLY A 90 11.14 -6.63 -5.26
CA GLY A 90 11.91 -7.09 -6.42
C GLY A 90 11.08 -7.35 -7.67
N LEU A 91 9.85 -7.87 -7.53
CA LEU A 91 8.93 -8.06 -8.64
C LEU A 91 8.38 -6.74 -9.19
N LEU A 92 8.09 -5.78 -8.32
CA LEU A 92 7.71 -4.41 -8.69
C LEU A 92 8.82 -3.71 -9.47
N TYR A 93 10.06 -3.82 -9.02
CA TYR A 93 11.22 -3.30 -9.76
C TYR A 93 11.36 -3.92 -11.16
N LYS A 94 11.21 -5.24 -11.28
CA LYS A 94 11.25 -5.95 -12.58
C LYS A 94 10.14 -5.50 -13.53
N ASN A 95 9.00 -5.06 -12.99
CA ASN A 95 7.87 -4.52 -13.76
C ASN A 95 7.97 -3.01 -14.01
N GLU A 96 9.15 -2.41 -13.82
CA GLU A 96 9.40 -0.98 -14.00
C GLU A 96 8.59 -0.04 -13.08
N THR A 97 8.11 -0.56 -11.95
CA THR A 97 7.36 0.20 -10.96
C THR A 97 8.03 0.11 -9.58
N PRO A 98 9.30 0.54 -9.42
CA PRO A 98 9.95 0.53 -8.12
C PRO A 98 9.15 1.34 -7.11
N ILE A 99 9.13 0.88 -5.86
CA ILE A 99 8.32 1.48 -4.80
C ILE A 99 9.18 1.92 -3.61
N TYR A 100 8.85 3.07 -3.03
CA TYR A 100 9.44 3.60 -1.81
C TYR A 100 8.34 3.92 -0.80
N LEU A 101 8.39 3.26 0.35
CA LEU A 101 7.43 3.44 1.43
C LEU A 101 7.87 4.61 2.32
N ILE A 102 6.93 5.51 2.63
CA ILE A 102 7.15 6.64 3.54
C ILE A 102 6.11 6.65 4.65
N SER A 103 6.47 7.24 5.78
CA SER A 103 5.61 7.33 6.96
C SER A 103 5.89 8.62 7.72
N GLY A 104 5.02 8.91 8.69
CA GLY A 104 5.13 10.06 9.58
C GLY A 104 4.26 11.23 9.12
N MET A 105 4.52 12.41 9.69
CA MET A 105 3.71 13.61 9.47
C MET A 105 3.70 14.03 8.00
N ASN A 106 2.49 14.21 7.47
CA ASN A 106 2.18 14.63 6.09
C ASN A 106 2.81 13.67 5.05
N SER A 107 2.82 12.38 5.34
CA SER A 107 3.46 11.40 4.47
C SER A 107 2.66 11.16 3.19
N SER A 108 1.33 11.25 3.23
CA SER A 108 0.47 11.17 2.05
C SER A 108 0.67 12.37 1.13
N ASP A 109 0.70 13.59 1.68
CA ASP A 109 0.98 14.80 0.89
C ASP A 109 2.37 14.74 0.24
N LYS A 110 3.38 14.24 0.97
CA LYS A 110 4.72 14.02 0.43
C LYS A 110 4.72 12.98 -0.69
N ALA A 111 3.93 11.91 -0.58
CA ALA A 111 3.80 10.90 -1.62
C ALA A 111 3.20 11.54 -2.89
N LEU A 112 2.08 12.24 -2.76
CA LEU A 112 1.42 12.96 -3.85
C LEU A 112 2.39 13.91 -4.57
N ILE A 113 3.08 14.77 -3.83
CA ILE A 113 4.02 15.75 -4.40
C ILE A 113 5.15 15.06 -5.16
N LYS A 114 5.70 13.96 -4.62
CA LYS A 114 6.79 13.22 -5.26
C LYS A 114 6.31 12.43 -6.49
N ASN A 115 5.10 11.91 -6.44
CA ASN A 115 4.49 11.18 -7.54
C ASN A 115 4.01 12.08 -8.68
N ALA A 116 3.94 13.40 -8.49
CA ALA A 116 3.58 14.32 -9.58
C ALA A 116 4.64 14.37 -10.71
N ASN A 117 5.90 13.99 -10.43
CA ASN A 117 7.03 14.11 -11.36
C ASN A 117 7.74 12.76 -11.62
N LEU A 118 7.01 11.71 -12.00
CA LEU A 118 7.59 10.36 -12.21
C LEU A 118 8.66 10.22 -13.30
N ASN A 119 8.86 11.27 -14.11
CA ASN A 119 9.79 11.27 -15.24
C ASN A 119 11.26 11.57 -14.85
N ASP A 120 11.56 12.05 -13.64
CA ASP A 120 12.94 12.37 -13.22
C ASP A 120 13.62 11.29 -12.33
N ASP A 121 12.84 10.52 -11.56
CA ASP A 121 13.33 9.73 -10.42
C ASP A 121 13.30 8.21 -10.65
N ASN A 122 13.94 7.66 -11.69
CA ASN A 122 13.96 6.21 -11.98
C ASN A 122 12.56 5.53 -12.00
N LYS A 123 11.48 6.31 -12.23
CA LYS A 123 10.08 5.91 -12.07
C LYS A 123 9.71 5.42 -10.66
N LEU A 124 10.35 5.95 -9.61
CA LEU A 124 10.13 5.58 -8.22
C LEU A 124 8.78 6.09 -7.72
N MET A 125 7.94 5.14 -7.30
CA MET A 125 6.59 5.39 -6.79
C MET A 125 6.62 5.50 -5.27
N TYR A 126 6.14 6.61 -4.72
CA TYR A 126 6.09 6.83 -3.28
C TYR A 126 4.72 6.47 -2.73
N ILE A 127 4.69 5.72 -1.63
CA ILE A 127 3.44 5.31 -0.95
C ILE A 127 3.56 5.62 0.54
N SER A 128 2.56 6.36 1.05
CA SER A 128 2.39 6.51 2.49
C SER A 128 1.83 5.23 3.11
N VAL A 129 2.48 4.71 4.15
CA VAL A 129 2.02 3.52 4.89
C VAL A 129 1.53 3.82 6.30
N ALA A 130 1.79 5.03 6.81
CA ALA A 130 1.30 5.48 8.10
C ALA A 130 1.38 7.01 8.23
N GLU A 131 0.24 7.64 8.54
CA GLU A 131 0.18 9.05 8.92
C GLU A 131 0.55 9.26 10.39
N CYS A 132 1.37 10.27 10.64
CA CYS A 132 1.77 10.77 11.97
C CYS A 132 2.61 9.82 12.84
N ILE A 133 2.14 8.61 13.13
CA ILE A 133 2.78 7.65 14.04
C ILE A 133 2.95 6.31 13.32
N SER A 134 4.16 5.76 13.36
CA SER A 134 4.49 4.43 12.85
C SER A 134 4.81 3.48 14.01
N SER A 135 4.40 2.22 13.89
CA SER A 135 4.79 1.16 14.84
C SER A 135 6.16 0.59 14.45
N SER A 136 6.92 0.06 15.41
CA SER A 136 8.23 -0.59 15.14
C SER A 136 8.16 -1.65 14.02
N THR A 137 7.06 -2.39 13.94
CA THR A 137 6.84 -3.41 12.90
C THR A 137 6.62 -2.80 11.51
N LEU A 138 5.98 -1.62 11.44
CA LEU A 138 5.81 -0.87 10.19
C LEU A 138 7.13 -0.26 9.73
N ASP A 139 7.93 0.26 10.67
CA ASP A 139 9.26 0.79 10.37
C ASP A 139 10.16 -0.30 9.77
N ARG A 140 10.11 -1.51 10.33
CA ARG A 140 10.90 -2.66 9.82
C ARG A 140 10.52 -3.06 8.39
N ILE A 141 9.23 -3.10 8.05
CA ILE A 141 8.81 -3.45 6.69
C ILE A 141 9.11 -2.32 5.70
N GLN A 142 8.94 -1.05 6.12
CA GLN A 142 9.35 0.12 5.34
C GLN A 142 10.85 0.06 5.03
N GLU A 143 11.68 -0.15 6.05
CA GLU A 143 13.13 -0.25 5.89
C GLU A 143 13.51 -1.40 4.95
N ALA A 144 12.95 -2.60 5.16
CA ALA A 144 13.26 -3.76 4.34
C ALA A 144 12.93 -3.55 2.85
N VAL A 145 11.73 -3.01 2.56
CA VAL A 145 11.31 -2.70 1.20
C VAL A 145 12.18 -1.60 0.59
N ASN A 146 12.41 -0.51 1.32
CA ASN A 146 13.19 0.63 0.81
C ASN A 146 14.65 0.26 0.55
N ASN A 147 15.26 -0.55 1.43
CA ASN A 147 16.62 -1.04 1.26
C ASN A 147 16.74 -1.92 0.01
N GLU A 148 15.79 -2.83 -0.22
CA GLU A 148 15.79 -3.68 -1.40
C GLU A 148 15.58 -2.85 -2.69
N THR A 149 14.58 -1.97 -2.73
CA THR A 149 14.35 -1.09 -3.88
C THR A 149 15.60 -0.25 -4.17
N THR A 150 16.20 0.35 -3.14
CA THR A 150 17.42 1.17 -3.28
C THR A 150 18.59 0.34 -3.81
N ARG A 151 18.77 -0.88 -3.31
CA ARG A 151 19.81 -1.81 -3.76
C ARG A 151 19.63 -2.13 -5.24
N LEU A 152 18.41 -2.47 -5.67
CA LEU A 152 18.09 -2.81 -7.06
C LEU A 152 18.33 -1.64 -8.02
N ILE A 153 17.91 -0.43 -7.65
CA ILE A 153 18.15 0.80 -8.43
C ILE A 153 19.65 1.06 -8.57
N LYS A 154 20.42 0.92 -7.48
CA LYS A 154 21.88 1.13 -7.50
C LYS A 154 22.61 0.09 -8.33
N SER A 155 22.17 -1.17 -8.32
CA SER A 155 22.79 -2.25 -9.10
C SER A 155 22.57 -2.17 -10.62
N LYS A 156 21.70 -1.26 -11.10
CA LYS A 156 21.49 -0.99 -12.53
C LYS A 156 22.46 0.07 -13.08
N LYS A 157 23.09 0.85 -12.21
CA LYS A 157 24.12 1.83 -12.57
C LYS A 157 25.49 1.17 -12.64
#